data_AF-A0A6N2Z6Z0-F1
#
_entry.id   AF-A0A6N2Z6Z0-F1
#
_cell.length_a   1.000
_cell.length_b   1.000
_cell.length_c   1.000
_cell.angle_alpha   90.00
_cell.angle_beta   90.00
_cell.angle_gamma   90.00
#
_symmetry.space_group_name_H-M   'P 1'
#
loop_
_entity.id
_entity.type
_entity.pdbx_description
1 polymer ?
#
loop_
_entity_poly.entity_id
_entity_poly.type
_entity_poly.pdbx_seq_one_letter_code
_entity_poly.pdbx_strand_id
1 'polypeptide(L)'
;MAIICNWYIKTSTGLYGPAEVIDGLGAAEEQRLIALGAASPAGNMAAPVEAVEPVADVIESTDSAENDEAIAAALEAMSKKELVHYGAALGIKLTDRSNKVDLVNALKGEDVILEALTDEALAVLAKYEGIDDTLPREELIAALEG
;
A
#
# COMPACT_ATOMS: atom_id res chain seq x y z
N MET A 1 10.18 26.85 11.80
CA MET A 1 11.10 26.25 10.83
C MET A 1 10.26 25.82 9.65
N ALA A 2 10.62 26.14 8.41
CA ALA A 2 9.78 25.74 7.29
C ALA A 2 9.72 24.21 7.15
N ILE A 3 8.53 23.69 6.87
CA ILE A 3 8.27 22.27 6.61
C ILE A 3 7.60 22.12 5.23
N ILE A 4 7.83 21.01 4.56
CA ILE A 4 7.21 20.66 3.27
C ILE A 4 6.12 19.65 3.54
N CYS A 5 4.90 19.91 3.08
CA CYS A 5 3.81 18.95 3.22
C CYS A 5 4.04 17.72 2.35
N ASN A 6 3.88 16.52 2.90
CA ASN A 6 3.83 15.29 2.12
C ASN A 6 2.40 14.98 1.65
N TRP A 7 1.41 15.49 2.38
CA TRP A 7 -0.03 15.27 2.16
C TRP A 7 -0.83 16.58 2.31
N TYR A 8 -2.15 16.53 2.12
CA TYR A 8 -3.00 17.68 2.40
C TYR A 8 -3.10 17.92 3.92
N ILE A 9 -2.55 19.04 4.40
CA ILE A 9 -2.55 19.41 5.82
C ILE A 9 -3.47 20.59 6.05
N LYS A 10 -4.44 20.44 6.94
CA LYS A 10 -5.26 21.54 7.42
C LYS A 10 -4.74 22.02 8.77
N THR A 11 -4.23 23.24 8.81
CA THR A 11 -3.80 23.91 10.04
C THR A 11 -4.80 25.00 10.45
N SER A 12 -4.54 25.69 11.56
CA SER A 12 -5.28 26.90 11.94
C SER A 12 -5.05 28.07 10.97
N THR A 13 -4.01 28.02 10.15
CA THR A 13 -3.61 29.08 9.20
C THR A 13 -4.13 28.85 7.80
N GLY A 14 -4.48 27.61 7.42
CA GLY A 14 -4.98 27.31 6.08
C GLY A 14 -4.98 25.82 5.74
N LEU A 15 -5.31 25.50 4.48
CA LEU A 15 -5.16 24.18 3.90
C LEU A 15 -3.95 24.22 2.96
N TYR A 16 -3.01 23.31 3.17
CA TYR A 16 -1.78 23.20 2.39
C TYR A 16 -1.78 21.86 1.65
N GLY A 17 -1.39 21.89 0.38
CA GLY A 17 -1.30 20.72 -0.47
C GLY A 17 0.05 20.00 -0.37
N PRO A 18 0.15 18.80 -0.94
CA PRO A 18 1.42 18.08 -1.03
C PRO A 18 2.48 18.91 -1.78
N ALA A 19 3.72 18.82 -1.33
CA ALA A 19 4.89 19.63 -1.71
C ALA A 19 4.79 21.14 -1.40
N GLU A 20 3.74 21.59 -0.72
CA GLU A 20 3.61 23.00 -0.31
C GLU A 20 4.42 23.29 0.95
N VAL A 21 5.12 24.42 0.95
CA VAL A 21 5.97 24.84 2.07
C VAL A 21 5.12 25.62 3.07
N ILE A 22 5.05 25.13 4.31
CA ILE A 22 4.45 25.86 5.43
C ILE A 22 5.57 26.50 6.24
N ASP A 23 5.46 27.81 6.45
CA ASP A 23 6.34 28.57 7.34
C ASP A 23 5.52 29.27 8.43
N GLY A 24 6.11 29.42 9.61
CA GLY A 24 5.47 30.07 10.77
C GLY A 24 4.58 29.18 11.65
N LEU A 25 4.70 27.86 11.56
CA LEU A 25 4.07 26.94 12.53
C LEU A 25 4.81 26.98 13.89
N GLY A 26 4.11 26.60 14.95
CA GLY A 26 4.76 26.42 16.25
C GLY A 26 5.65 25.19 16.24
N ALA A 27 6.83 25.25 16.86
CA ALA A 27 7.81 24.15 16.85
C ALA A 27 7.24 22.78 17.32
N ALA A 28 6.28 22.79 18.25
CA ALA A 28 5.59 21.59 18.69
C ALA A 28 4.70 20.98 17.61
N GLU A 29 4.02 21.82 16.82
CA GLU A 29 3.17 21.37 15.72
C GLU A 29 4.02 20.95 14.51
N GLU A 30 5.12 21.64 14.24
CA GLU A 30 6.10 21.23 13.23
C GLU A 30 6.65 19.82 13.53
N GLN A 31 7.10 19.58 14.76
CA GLN A 31 7.59 18.26 15.18
C GLN A 31 6.49 17.20 15.16
N ARG A 32 5.26 17.56 15.54
CA ARG A 32 4.12 16.65 15.48
C ARG A 32 3.82 16.24 14.04
N LEU A 33 3.81 17.17 13.10
CA LEU A 33 3.57 16.90 11.68
C LEU A 33 4.70 16.08 11.05
N ILE A 34 5.95 16.30 11.49
CA ILE A 34 7.10 15.48 11.06
C ILE A 34 7.03 14.07 11.64
N ALA A 35 6.71 13.93 12.92
CA ALA A 35 6.55 12.64 13.58
C ALA A 35 5.38 11.82 12.99
N LEU A 36 4.33 12.49 12.54
CA LEU A 36 3.20 11.89 11.81
C LEU A 36 3.52 11.58 10.34
N GLY A 37 4.69 11.96 9.83
CA GLY A 37 5.03 11.85 8.40
C GLY A 37 4.22 12.76 7.47
N ALA A 38 3.39 13.65 8.04
CA ALA A 38 2.54 14.57 7.30
C ALA A 38 3.36 15.66 6.61
N ALA A 39 4.51 16.05 7.18
CA ALA A 39 5.43 17.02 6.61
C ALA A 39 6.88 16.63 6.85
N SER A 40 7.79 17.12 6.02
CA SER A 40 9.25 16.92 6.14
C SER A 40 9.94 18.25 6.45
N PRO A 41 11.07 18.27 7.17
CA PRO A 41 11.84 19.50 7.33
C PRO A 41 12.21 20.07 5.96
N ALA A 42 11.96 21.36 5.70
CA ALA A 42 12.27 21.99 4.41
C ALA A 42 13.78 22.24 4.21
N GLY A 43 14.63 21.46 4.87
CA GLY A 43 16.09 21.58 4.83
C GLY A 43 16.60 21.45 3.40
N ASN A 44 17.39 22.46 3.00
CA ASN A 44 18.04 22.65 1.70
C ASN A 44 18.19 21.38 0.84
N MET A 45 17.70 21.50 -0.40
CA MET A 45 18.10 20.72 -1.57
C MET A 45 19.64 20.67 -1.72
N ALA A 46 20.33 19.77 -1.01
CA ALA A 46 21.72 19.42 -1.28
C ALA A 46 22.12 18.09 -0.59
N ALA A 47 22.41 17.12 -1.45
CA ALA A 47 23.16 15.88 -1.25
C ALA A 47 22.42 14.63 -0.69
N PRO A 48 22.66 13.46 -1.31
CA PRO A 48 22.02 12.20 -0.94
C PRO A 48 22.65 11.72 0.36
N VAL A 49 21.86 11.61 1.41
CA VAL A 49 22.31 10.94 2.63
C VAL A 49 21.98 9.46 2.52
N GLU A 50 23.05 8.69 2.68
CA GLU A 50 23.19 7.26 2.51
C GLU A 50 22.10 6.44 3.20
N ALA A 51 21.83 5.28 2.60
CA ALA A 51 21.09 4.18 3.19
C ALA A 51 21.59 3.91 4.62
N VAL A 52 20.78 4.27 5.60
CA VAL A 52 20.85 3.68 6.93
C VAL A 52 19.72 2.68 6.97
N GLU A 53 20.07 1.40 6.93
CA GLU A 53 19.13 0.29 7.09
C GLU A 53 18.36 0.48 8.41
N PRO A 54 17.02 0.51 8.41
CA PRO A 54 16.30 0.51 9.66
C PRO A 54 16.26 -0.93 10.20
N VAL A 55 16.89 -1.07 11.35
CA VAL A 55 16.71 -2.18 12.29
C VAL A 55 15.23 -2.47 12.51
N ALA A 56 14.94 -3.76 12.53
CA ALA A 56 13.62 -4.36 12.71
C ALA A 56 12.89 -3.92 14.00
N ASP A 57 11.57 -4.13 13.93
CA ASP A 57 10.57 -4.10 14.99
C ASP A 57 10.03 -2.74 15.42
N VAL A 58 8.83 -2.40 14.93
CA VAL A 58 7.58 -2.38 15.72
C VAL A 58 6.40 -2.25 14.74
N ILE A 59 5.58 -3.30 14.72
CA ILE A 59 4.29 -3.44 14.03
C ILE A 59 3.32 -2.40 14.59
N GLU A 60 2.61 -1.64 13.74
CA GLU A 60 1.18 -1.35 13.96
C GLU A 60 0.51 -0.66 12.76
N SER A 61 -0.50 -1.38 12.23
CA SER A 61 -1.72 -0.92 11.56
C SER A 61 -1.60 -0.47 10.10
N THR A 62 -1.65 -1.47 9.22
CA THR A 62 -1.95 -1.35 7.78
C THR A 62 -3.16 -0.43 7.55
N ASP A 63 -2.89 0.76 7.01
CA ASP A 63 -3.89 1.57 6.35
C ASP A 63 -4.48 0.73 5.21
N SER A 64 -5.80 0.58 5.15
CA SER A 64 -6.49 -0.28 4.17
C SER A 64 -6.20 0.06 2.71
N ALA A 65 -5.53 1.18 2.44
CA ALA A 65 -5.07 1.60 1.12
C ALA A 65 -3.86 0.82 0.60
N GLU A 66 -2.95 0.36 1.47
CA GLU A 66 -1.78 -0.43 1.04
C GLU A 66 -2.20 -1.84 0.59
N ASN A 67 -3.16 -2.43 1.30
CA ASN A 67 -3.72 -3.73 0.95
C ASN A 67 -4.42 -3.69 -0.43
N ASP A 68 -5.11 -2.58 -0.72
CA ASP A 68 -5.80 -2.36 -2.00
C ASP A 68 -4.83 -2.33 -3.20
N GLU A 69 -3.62 -1.81 -3.02
CA GLU A 69 -2.58 -1.80 -4.06
C GLU A 69 -1.88 -3.16 -4.18
N ALA A 70 -1.61 -3.83 -3.06
CA ALA A 70 -1.08 -5.19 -3.03
C ALA A 70 -2.02 -6.19 -3.74
N ILE A 71 -3.33 -6.13 -3.43
CA ILE A 71 -4.37 -6.96 -4.06
C ILE A 71 -4.46 -6.67 -5.56
N ALA A 72 -4.43 -5.39 -5.96
CA ALA A 72 -4.44 -5.02 -7.37
C ALA A 72 -3.25 -5.62 -8.12
N ALA A 73 -2.05 -5.53 -7.55
CA ALA A 73 -0.83 -6.08 -8.14
C ALA A 73 -0.89 -7.61 -8.25
N ALA A 74 -1.41 -8.29 -7.22
CA ALA A 74 -1.58 -9.74 -7.21
C ALA A 74 -2.58 -10.22 -8.27
N LEU A 75 -3.73 -9.54 -8.38
CA LEU A 75 -4.72 -9.81 -9.42
C LEU A 75 -4.19 -9.46 -10.82
N GLU A 76 -3.33 -8.45 -10.93
CA GLU A 76 -2.71 -8.09 -12.19
C GLU A 76 -1.64 -9.10 -12.65
N ALA A 77 -1.05 -9.87 -11.73
CA ALA A 77 -0.21 -11.02 -12.10
C ALA A 77 -1.05 -12.15 -12.74
N MET A 78 -2.31 -12.31 -12.33
CA MET A 78 -3.20 -13.37 -12.84
C MET A 78 -3.59 -13.18 -14.32
N SER A 79 -3.85 -14.29 -15.00
CA SER A 79 -4.45 -14.29 -16.33
C SER A 79 -5.95 -14.00 -16.27
N LYS A 80 -6.54 -13.56 -17.40
CA LYS A 80 -7.99 -13.30 -17.47
C LYS A 80 -8.85 -14.50 -17.09
N LYS A 81 -8.39 -15.73 -17.38
CA LYS A 81 -9.13 -16.95 -17.02
C LYS A 81 -9.09 -17.18 -15.51
N GLU A 82 -7.94 -16.99 -14.90
CA GLU A 82 -7.76 -17.12 -13.45
C GLU A 82 -8.57 -16.07 -12.70
N LEU A 83 -8.61 -14.82 -13.17
CA LEU A 83 -9.47 -13.79 -12.60
C LEU A 83 -10.95 -14.16 -12.66
N VAL A 84 -11.41 -14.78 -13.76
CA VAL A 84 -12.79 -15.26 -13.87
C VAL A 84 -13.07 -16.42 -12.92
N HIS A 85 -12.13 -17.36 -12.78
CA HIS A 85 -12.25 -18.46 -11.82
C HIS A 85 -12.24 -17.97 -10.36
N TYR A 86 -11.37 -17.01 -10.06
CA TYR A 86 -11.28 -16.35 -8.76
C TYR A 86 -12.56 -15.58 -8.43
N GLY A 87 -13.07 -14.79 -9.37
CA GLY A 87 -14.38 -14.14 -9.22
C GLY A 87 -15.52 -15.12 -8.98
N ALA A 88 -15.49 -16.30 -9.61
CA ALA A 88 -16.49 -17.33 -9.35
C ALA A 88 -16.41 -17.89 -7.91
N ALA A 89 -15.21 -17.98 -7.31
CA ALA A 89 -15.03 -18.35 -5.92
C ALA A 89 -15.62 -17.29 -4.97
N LEU A 90 -15.56 -16.01 -5.35
CA LEU A 90 -16.21 -14.89 -4.67
C LEU A 90 -17.72 -14.79 -4.94
N GLY A 91 -18.27 -15.62 -5.82
CA GLY A 91 -19.68 -15.53 -6.25
C GLY A 91 -19.96 -14.44 -7.29
N ILE A 92 -18.92 -13.81 -7.85
CA ILE A 92 -18.99 -12.75 -8.84
C ILE A 92 -18.98 -13.36 -10.25
N LYS A 93 -19.97 -13.00 -11.07
CA LYS A 93 -20.06 -13.45 -12.46
C LYS A 93 -19.19 -12.59 -13.37
N LEU A 94 -17.94 -13.01 -13.57
CA LEU A 94 -17.02 -12.40 -14.51
C LEU A 94 -16.98 -13.15 -15.86
N THR A 95 -16.50 -12.49 -16.91
CA THR A 95 -16.28 -13.08 -18.23
C THR A 95 -14.90 -12.71 -18.77
N ASP A 96 -14.21 -13.67 -19.36
CA ASP A 96 -12.87 -13.50 -19.95
C ASP A 96 -12.86 -12.62 -21.21
N ARG A 97 -14.06 -12.28 -21.70
CA ARG A 97 -14.30 -11.27 -22.75
C ARG A 97 -14.12 -9.83 -22.27
N SER A 98 -14.24 -9.58 -20.97
CA SER A 98 -13.99 -8.25 -20.39
C SER A 98 -12.50 -7.89 -20.45
N ASN A 99 -12.18 -6.59 -20.36
CA ASN A 99 -10.79 -6.16 -20.26
C ASN A 99 -10.19 -6.62 -18.92
N LYS A 100 -8.87 -6.87 -18.91
CA LYS A 100 -8.16 -7.30 -17.70
C LYS A 100 -8.31 -6.29 -16.56
N VAL A 101 -8.20 -4.99 -16.88
CA VAL A 101 -8.38 -3.89 -15.91
C VAL A 101 -9.78 -3.91 -15.30
N ASP A 102 -10.83 -4.14 -16.10
CA ASP A 102 -12.21 -4.22 -15.60
C ASP A 102 -12.40 -5.43 -14.67
N LEU A 103 -11.76 -6.56 -14.98
CA LEU A 103 -11.77 -7.76 -14.14
C LEU A 103 -11.08 -7.51 -12.80
N VAL A 104 -9.89 -6.90 -12.80
CA VAL A 104 -9.14 -6.57 -11.58
C VAL A 104 -9.92 -5.57 -10.73
N ASN A 105 -10.45 -4.51 -11.32
CA ASN A 105 -11.23 -3.49 -10.61
C ASN A 105 -12.51 -4.07 -9.99
N ALA A 106 -13.14 -5.07 -10.63
CA ALA A 106 -14.31 -5.75 -10.08
C ALA A 106 -13.98 -6.66 -8.87
N LEU A 107 -12.70 -6.98 -8.65
CA LEU A 107 -12.24 -7.92 -7.62
C LEU A 107 -11.49 -7.23 -6.46
N LYS A 108 -10.89 -6.06 -6.70
CA LYS A 108 -10.09 -5.33 -5.71
C LYS A 108 -10.86 -4.95 -4.43
N GLY A 109 -12.15 -4.63 -4.54
CA GLY A 109 -12.98 -4.18 -3.42
C GLY A 109 -13.73 -5.29 -2.68
N GLU A 110 -13.41 -6.56 -2.96
CA GLU A 110 -14.12 -7.72 -2.45
C GLU A 110 -13.24 -8.47 -1.45
N ASP A 111 -13.85 -9.25 -0.55
CA ASP A 111 -13.12 -10.02 0.45
C ASP A 111 -12.14 -11.00 -0.23
N VAL A 112 -10.85 -10.90 0.07
CA VAL A 112 -9.83 -11.72 -0.60
C VAL A 112 -9.92 -13.17 -0.12
N ILE A 113 -10.06 -14.12 -1.06
CA ILE A 113 -10.00 -15.56 -0.77
C ILE A 113 -8.61 -16.07 -1.16
N LEU A 114 -7.68 -16.06 -0.22
CA LEU A 114 -6.28 -16.47 -0.45
C LEU A 114 -6.17 -17.89 -1.05
N GLU A 115 -7.04 -18.81 -0.63
CA GLU A 115 -7.08 -20.18 -1.17
C GLU A 115 -7.40 -20.26 -2.68
N ALA A 116 -8.10 -19.26 -3.21
CA ALA A 116 -8.50 -19.20 -4.61
C ALA A 116 -7.49 -18.45 -5.49
N LEU A 117 -6.51 -17.77 -4.89
CA LEU A 117 -5.44 -17.10 -5.62
C LEU A 117 -4.46 -18.11 -6.24
N THR A 118 -3.78 -17.69 -7.31
CA THR A 118 -2.70 -18.47 -7.90
C THR A 118 -1.44 -18.34 -7.05
N ASP A 119 -0.51 -19.29 -7.20
CA ASP A 119 0.76 -19.26 -6.47
C ASP A 119 1.54 -17.96 -6.77
N GLU A 120 1.45 -17.46 -8.00
CA GLU A 120 2.09 -16.21 -8.42
C GLU A 120 1.43 -14.98 -7.76
N ALA A 121 0.11 -14.95 -7.65
CA ALA A 121 -0.60 -13.86 -6.97
C ALA A 121 -0.31 -13.86 -5.46
N LEU A 122 -0.24 -15.04 -4.84
CA LEU A 122 0.16 -15.20 -3.44
C LEU A 122 1.60 -14.72 -3.20
N ALA A 123 2.54 -15.06 -4.09
CA ALA A 123 3.91 -14.58 -4.02
C ALA A 123 4.02 -13.06 -4.15
N VAL A 124 3.17 -12.44 -4.97
CA VAL A 124 3.10 -10.97 -5.06
C VAL A 124 2.58 -10.39 -3.76
N LEU A 125 1.46 -10.89 -3.21
CA LEU A 125 0.95 -10.42 -1.91
C LEU A 125 2.00 -10.58 -0.79
N ALA A 126 2.67 -11.73 -0.74
CA ALA A 126 3.73 -12.00 0.21
C ALA A 126 4.85 -10.95 0.15
N LYS A 127 5.26 -10.53 -1.05
CA LYS A 127 6.26 -9.47 -1.22
C LYS A 127 5.83 -8.13 -0.67
N TYR A 128 4.55 -7.78 -0.83
CA TYR A 128 4.00 -6.54 -0.29
C TYR A 128 3.96 -6.57 1.24
N GLU A 129 3.63 -7.72 1.84
CA GLU A 129 3.61 -7.94 3.29
C GLU A 129 5.00 -8.23 3.90
N GLY A 130 6.07 -8.29 3.08
CA GLY A 130 7.41 -8.62 3.54
C GLY A 130 7.61 -10.09 3.94
N ILE A 131 6.72 -10.98 3.50
CA ILE A 131 6.76 -12.43 3.70
C ILE A 131 7.67 -13.06 2.62
N ASP A 132 8.39 -14.11 3.00
CA ASP A 132 9.23 -14.89 2.08
C ASP A 132 8.36 -15.61 1.02
N ASP A 133 8.49 -15.21 -0.24
CA ASP A 133 7.73 -15.72 -1.38
C ASP A 133 8.16 -17.12 -1.84
N THR A 134 9.21 -17.69 -1.23
CA THR A 134 9.70 -19.05 -1.51
C THR A 134 9.05 -20.11 -0.61
N LEU A 135 8.26 -19.69 0.38
CA LEU A 135 7.51 -20.57 1.26
C LEU A 135 6.50 -21.42 0.49
N PRO A 136 6.18 -22.64 0.98
CA PRO A 136 5.13 -23.44 0.37
C PRO A 136 3.77 -22.71 0.49
N ARG A 137 2.88 -22.94 -0.48
CA ARG A 137 1.56 -22.29 -0.58
C ARG A 137 0.78 -22.25 0.74
N GLU A 138 0.77 -23.35 1.50
CA GLU A 138 0.05 -23.43 2.77
C GLU A 138 0.64 -22.50 3.84
N GLU A 139 1.97 -22.39 3.91
CA GLU A 139 2.64 -21.47 4.83
C GLU A 139 2.51 -20.01 4.39
N LEU A 140 2.51 -19.75 3.08
CA LEU A 140 2.22 -18.41 2.52
C LEU A 140 0.81 -17.95 2.89
N ILE A 141 -0.19 -18.81 2.72
CA ILE A 141 -1.58 -18.48 3.10
C ILE A 141 -1.66 -18.23 4.60
N ALA A 142 -1.08 -19.11 5.43
CA ALA A 142 -1.09 -18.94 6.88
C ALA A 142 -0.37 -17.66 7.34
N ALA A 143 0.69 -17.24 6.64
CA ALA A 143 1.40 -15.99 6.93
C ALA A 143 0.59 -14.75 6.50
N LEU A 144 -0.21 -14.85 5.43
CA LEU A 144 -1.07 -13.77 4.93
C LEU A 144 -2.41 -13.67 5.70
N GLU A 145 -2.87 -14.75 6.34
CA GLU A 145 -4.05 -14.74 7.24
C GLU A 145 -3.72 -14.28 8.67
N GLY A 146 -2.43 -14.22 9.02
CA GLY A 146 -1.90 -14.11 10.39
C GLY A 146 -2.07 -12.77 11.08
#